data_AF-I3YQE5-F1
#
_entry.id   AF-I3YQE5-F1
#
_cell.length_a   1.000
_cell.length_b   1.000
_cell.length_c   1.000
_cell.angle_alpha   90.00
_cell.angle_beta   90.00
_cell.angle_gamma   90.00
#
_symmetry.space_group_name_H-M   'P 1'
#
loop_
_entity.id
_entity.type
_entity.pdbx_description
1 polymer ?
#
loop_
_entity_poly.entity_id
_entity_poly.type
_entity_poly.pdbx_seq_one_letter_code
_entity_poly.pdbx_strand_id
1 'polypeptide(L)'
;MNHGISILFRAIPLAMAAFCFGYGAYVFAAGSDPSRLTAGPVVFFLGSICVALYCTAATIIRQIIGTYSAAAKYLFPAVGYAFAAMTVICGIFIITSNMTGAYVTGHVVCGLGLITACVSTAATSSTRFSLIPKNSGDSSFSINPAGFSRGQSSLLIFIVSAVAAGAWLWCILLFSIGTLPAHIVAGSVMFGIACVCTSLIALVASIARQARGSYTMGERRRWMSLVLCMGGLAFVLGLILIFTFRGESINFVGFVLIGLALICWSISSKVILLAKIWHADFPLANRIPIIPVLTALACLFLAAFLYEAALFETKYFVPARVLTGFGAICFTLYSIVSILESGASKK
;
A
#
# COMPACT_ATOMS: atom_id res chain seq x y z
N MET A 1 8.67 -24.06 3.16
CA MET A 1 8.85 -23.28 1.90
C MET A 1 10.21 -23.64 1.31
N ASN A 2 10.31 -23.93 0.00
CA ASN A 2 11.59 -24.23 -0.65
C ASN A 2 12.48 -22.96 -0.73
N HIS A 3 13.80 -23.12 -0.66
CA HIS A 3 14.78 -22.03 -0.71
C HIS A 3 14.65 -21.17 -1.97
N GLY A 4 14.46 -21.78 -3.14
CA GLY A 4 14.25 -21.04 -4.40
C GLY A 4 13.02 -20.13 -4.38
N ILE A 5 11.89 -20.62 -3.86
CA ILE A 5 10.65 -19.85 -3.72
C ILE A 5 10.84 -18.69 -2.73
N SER A 6 11.58 -18.92 -1.63
CA SER A 6 11.94 -17.90 -0.66
C SER A 6 12.77 -16.75 -1.25
N ILE A 7 13.69 -17.06 -2.18
CA ILE A 7 14.44 -16.02 -2.91
C ILE A 7 13.52 -15.26 -3.85
N LEU A 8 12.74 -15.96 -4.67
CA LEU A 8 11.85 -15.36 -5.66
C LEU A 8 10.89 -14.35 -5.02
N PHE A 9 10.19 -14.75 -3.96
CA PHE A 9 9.20 -13.88 -3.31
C PHE A 9 9.80 -12.66 -2.60
N ARG A 10 11.08 -12.70 -2.21
CA ARG A 10 11.82 -11.50 -1.72
C ARG A 10 12.32 -10.63 -2.86
N ALA A 11 12.69 -11.23 -4.00
CA ALA A 11 13.19 -10.52 -5.16
C ALA A 11 12.09 -9.71 -5.87
N ILE A 12 10.84 -10.19 -5.89
CA ILE A 12 9.72 -9.50 -6.55
C ILE A 12 9.55 -8.05 -6.05
N PRO A 13 9.39 -7.76 -4.74
CA PRO A 13 9.31 -6.39 -4.24
C PRO A 13 10.49 -5.50 -4.65
N LEU A 14 11.72 -6.05 -4.66
CA LEU A 14 12.91 -5.30 -5.05
C LEU A 14 12.95 -5.02 -6.56
N ALA A 15 12.55 -5.99 -7.39
CA ALA A 15 12.43 -5.82 -8.83
C ALA A 15 11.37 -4.76 -9.16
N MET A 16 10.24 -4.76 -8.45
CA MET A 16 9.19 -3.75 -8.57
C MET A 16 9.66 -2.38 -8.08
N ALA A 17 10.46 -2.31 -7.00
CA ALA A 17 11.09 -1.07 -6.57
C ALA A 17 12.05 -0.52 -7.62
N ALA A 18 12.93 -1.37 -8.18
CA ALA A 18 13.85 -1.01 -9.24
C ALA A 18 13.10 -0.53 -10.50
N PHE A 19 12.00 -1.19 -10.85
CA PHE A 19 11.11 -0.74 -11.92
C PHE A 19 10.54 0.66 -11.62
N CYS A 20 9.94 0.89 -10.45
CA CYS A 20 9.36 2.19 -10.11
C CYS A 20 10.41 3.31 -10.08
N PHE A 21 11.55 3.09 -9.43
CA PHE A 21 12.64 4.08 -9.40
C PHE A 21 13.21 4.33 -10.80
N GLY A 22 13.55 3.27 -11.54
CA GLY A 22 14.13 3.39 -12.89
C GLY A 22 13.16 4.04 -13.88
N TYR A 23 11.90 3.58 -13.89
CA TYR A 23 10.88 4.12 -14.78
C TYR A 23 10.51 5.57 -14.43
N GLY A 24 10.34 5.88 -13.13
CA GLY A 24 10.09 7.25 -12.68
C GLY A 24 11.23 8.20 -13.02
N ALA A 25 12.48 7.79 -12.79
CA ALA A 25 13.66 8.56 -13.16
C ALA A 25 13.75 8.75 -14.68
N TYR A 26 13.49 7.71 -15.47
CA TYR A 26 13.44 7.80 -16.93
C TYR A 26 12.39 8.80 -17.41
N VAL A 27 11.17 8.74 -16.88
CA VAL A 27 10.09 9.68 -17.24
C VAL A 27 10.48 11.12 -16.90
N PHE A 28 11.07 11.34 -15.73
CA PHE A 28 11.52 12.65 -15.27
C PHE A 28 12.67 13.21 -16.12
N ALA A 29 13.67 12.39 -16.45
CA ALA A 29 14.83 12.80 -17.22
C ALA A 29 14.53 13.05 -18.71
N ALA A 30 13.45 12.46 -19.23
CA ALA A 30 13.09 12.55 -20.64
C ALA A 30 12.47 13.89 -21.07
N GLY A 31 12.27 14.86 -20.16
CA GLY A 31 11.85 16.21 -20.52
C GLY A 31 11.27 17.01 -19.37
N SER A 32 11.13 18.32 -19.58
CA SER A 32 10.62 19.29 -18.60
C SER A 32 9.13 19.62 -18.73
N ASP A 33 8.37 18.85 -19.53
CA ASP A 33 6.93 19.10 -19.64
C ASP A 33 6.21 18.82 -18.31
N PRO A 34 5.11 19.55 -18.01
CA PRO A 34 4.44 19.45 -16.71
C PRO A 34 3.96 18.04 -16.35
N SER A 35 3.59 17.25 -17.36
CA SER A 35 3.11 15.88 -17.17
C SER A 35 4.25 14.96 -16.73
N ARG A 36 5.46 15.13 -17.27
CA ARG A 36 6.68 14.42 -16.80
C ARG A 36 7.12 14.85 -15.41
N LEU A 37 7.09 16.16 -15.14
CA LEU A 37 7.43 16.69 -13.82
C LEU A 37 6.44 16.23 -12.73
N THR A 38 5.27 15.74 -13.12
CA THR A 38 4.31 15.10 -12.22
C THR A 38 4.47 13.58 -12.19
N ALA A 39 4.39 12.92 -13.34
CA ALA A 39 4.42 11.45 -13.42
C ALA A 39 5.75 10.87 -12.97
N GLY A 40 6.88 11.49 -13.31
CA GLY A 40 8.22 11.00 -12.99
C GLY A 40 8.45 10.86 -11.48
N PRO A 41 8.34 11.93 -10.69
CA PRO A 41 8.52 11.86 -9.24
C PRO A 41 7.47 10.97 -8.56
N VAL A 42 6.20 11.03 -8.98
CA VAL A 42 5.16 10.17 -8.41
C VAL A 42 5.51 8.69 -8.60
N VAL A 43 5.83 8.27 -9.83
CA VAL A 43 6.21 6.88 -10.13
C VAL A 43 7.50 6.48 -9.42
N PHE A 44 8.50 7.39 -9.37
CA PHE A 44 9.75 7.16 -8.66
C PHE A 44 9.48 6.80 -7.19
N PHE A 45 8.68 7.59 -6.49
CA PHE A 45 8.41 7.39 -5.06
C PHE A 45 7.42 6.24 -4.77
N LEU A 46 6.74 5.67 -5.77
CA LEU A 46 6.09 4.35 -5.61
C LEU A 46 7.12 3.24 -5.33
N GLY A 47 8.39 3.45 -5.70
CA GLY A 47 9.50 2.58 -5.33
C GLY A 47 9.68 2.48 -3.81
N SER A 48 9.47 3.56 -3.06
CA SER A 48 9.55 3.57 -1.59
C SER A 48 8.54 2.62 -0.96
N ILE A 49 7.32 2.56 -1.49
CA ILE A 49 6.29 1.60 -1.05
C ILE A 49 6.77 0.17 -1.32
N CYS A 50 7.35 -0.09 -2.50
CA CYS A 50 7.88 -1.41 -2.85
C CYS A 50 9.04 -1.84 -1.92
N VAL A 51 9.91 -0.91 -1.51
CA VAL A 51 10.95 -1.17 -0.50
C VAL A 51 10.34 -1.51 0.86
N ALA A 52 9.32 -0.79 1.32
CA ALA A 52 8.63 -1.14 2.57
C ALA A 52 7.92 -2.51 2.50
N LEU A 53 7.36 -2.85 1.32
CA LEU A 53 6.79 -4.17 1.06
C LEU A 53 7.87 -5.26 1.04
N TYR A 54 9.06 -4.98 0.49
CA TYR A 54 10.23 -5.86 0.63
C TYR A 54 10.57 -6.11 2.09
N CYS A 55 10.64 -5.07 2.92
CA CYS A 55 10.91 -5.20 4.34
C CYS A 55 9.89 -6.12 5.04
N THR A 56 8.61 -6.03 4.66
CA THR A 56 7.55 -6.93 5.14
C THR A 56 7.79 -8.37 4.69
N ALA A 57 8.00 -8.59 3.38
CA ALA A 57 8.25 -9.92 2.82
C ALA A 57 9.49 -10.58 3.42
N ALA A 58 10.60 -9.85 3.49
CA ALA A 58 11.86 -10.32 4.07
C ALA A 58 11.72 -10.67 5.56
N THR A 59 10.94 -9.89 6.31
CA THR A 59 10.63 -10.15 7.72
C THR A 59 9.87 -11.46 7.89
N ILE A 60 8.81 -11.68 7.12
CA ILE A 60 7.96 -12.87 7.25
C ILE A 60 8.70 -14.11 6.74
N ILE A 61 9.31 -14.03 5.55
CA ILE A 61 10.02 -15.17 4.93
C ILE A 61 11.14 -15.67 5.82
N ARG A 62 11.99 -14.77 6.35
CA ARG A 62 13.12 -15.18 7.19
C ARG A 62 12.66 -15.86 8.48
N GLN A 63 11.49 -15.51 9.02
CA GLN A 63 10.89 -16.23 10.14
C GLN A 63 10.44 -17.63 9.73
N ILE A 64 9.79 -17.77 8.56
CA ILE A 64 9.32 -19.07 8.04
C ILE A 64 10.49 -20.03 7.79
N ILE A 65 11.64 -19.55 7.30
CA ILE A 65 12.80 -20.40 6.99
C ILE A 65 13.83 -20.49 8.13
N GLY A 66 13.55 -19.91 9.30
CA GLY A 66 14.45 -19.98 10.46
C GLY A 66 15.73 -19.13 10.39
N THR A 67 15.83 -18.17 9.46
CA THR A 67 17.01 -17.30 9.29
C THR A 67 16.75 -15.87 9.78
N TYR A 68 15.81 -15.68 10.70
CA TYR A 68 15.46 -14.36 11.23
C TYR A 68 16.32 -14.01 12.43
N SER A 69 17.16 -12.99 12.29
CA SER A 69 18.08 -12.54 13.32
C SER A 69 17.55 -11.33 14.09
N ALA A 70 18.15 -11.07 15.26
CA ALA A 70 17.86 -9.85 16.03
C ALA A 70 18.17 -8.57 15.24
N ALA A 71 19.21 -8.56 14.41
CA ALA A 71 19.52 -7.43 13.55
C ALA A 71 18.41 -7.18 12.52
N ALA A 72 17.92 -8.24 11.85
CA ALA A 72 16.84 -8.14 10.87
C ALA A 72 15.54 -7.58 11.46
N LYS A 73 15.29 -7.84 12.76
CA LYS A 73 14.14 -7.33 13.50
C LYS A 73 14.07 -5.80 13.56
N TYR A 74 15.22 -5.13 13.62
CA TYR A 74 15.28 -3.67 13.70
C TYR A 74 15.62 -3.03 12.35
N LEU A 75 16.47 -3.67 11.55
CA LEU A 75 16.95 -3.13 10.29
C LEU A 75 15.83 -2.99 9.25
N PHE A 76 14.97 -3.99 9.07
CA PHE A 76 13.92 -3.91 8.05
C PHE A 76 12.87 -2.83 8.35
N PRO A 77 12.33 -2.72 9.57
CA PRO A 77 11.50 -1.56 9.93
C PRO A 77 12.21 -0.22 9.75
N ALA A 78 13.46 -0.09 10.18
CA ALA A 78 14.22 1.15 10.09
C ALA A 78 14.40 1.60 8.63
N VAL A 79 14.75 0.68 7.72
CA VAL A 79 14.85 0.96 6.27
C VAL A 79 13.52 1.43 5.71
N GLY A 80 12.41 0.75 6.03
CA GLY A 80 11.09 1.16 5.57
C GLY A 80 10.72 2.58 6.03
N TYR A 81 10.89 2.88 7.31
CA TYR A 81 10.61 4.23 7.84
C TYR A 81 11.57 5.29 7.30
N ALA A 82 12.83 4.96 7.01
CA ALA A 82 13.77 5.88 6.38
C ALA A 82 13.29 6.27 4.97
N PHE A 83 12.84 5.30 4.16
CA PHE A 83 12.24 5.59 2.85
C PHE A 83 10.94 6.38 2.97
N ALA A 84 10.12 6.12 3.99
CA ALA A 84 8.93 6.91 4.25
C ALA A 84 9.26 8.38 4.55
N ALA A 85 10.19 8.62 5.48
CA ALA A 85 10.63 9.96 5.87
C ALA A 85 11.27 10.69 4.67
N MET A 86 12.17 10.04 3.94
CA MET A 86 12.80 10.60 2.74
C MET A 86 11.74 11.00 1.71
N THR A 87 10.75 10.14 1.47
CA THR A 87 9.67 10.43 0.50
C THR A 87 8.85 11.65 0.92
N VAL A 88 8.49 11.78 2.20
CA VAL A 88 7.79 12.98 2.71
C VAL A 88 8.67 14.23 2.56
N ILE A 89 9.94 14.16 2.95
CA ILE A 89 10.89 15.29 2.86
C ILE A 89 11.03 15.74 1.40
N CYS A 90 11.20 14.82 0.46
CA CYS A 90 11.25 15.14 -0.97
C CYS A 90 9.94 15.73 -1.46
N GLY A 91 8.79 15.22 -1.01
CA GLY A 91 7.49 15.81 -1.34
C GLY A 91 7.38 17.26 -0.87
N ILE A 92 7.81 17.57 0.35
CA ILE A 92 7.83 18.93 0.91
C ILE A 92 8.74 19.83 0.07
N PHE A 93 9.95 19.36 -0.28
CA PHE A 93 10.85 20.12 -1.15
C PHE A 93 10.23 20.41 -2.51
N ILE A 94 9.53 19.44 -3.11
CA ILE A 94 8.80 19.63 -4.38
C ILE A 94 7.69 20.66 -4.22
N ILE A 95 6.90 20.65 -3.12
CA ILE A 95 5.87 21.68 -2.89
C ILE A 95 6.50 23.08 -2.91
N THR A 96 7.71 23.23 -2.38
CA THR A 96 8.42 24.51 -2.30
C THR A 96 9.26 24.88 -3.52
N SER A 97 9.38 24.01 -4.53
CA SER A 97 10.40 24.15 -5.58
C SER A 97 10.05 25.09 -6.73
N ASN A 98 8.88 25.73 -6.70
CA ASN A 98 8.33 26.55 -7.79
C ASN A 98 8.30 25.86 -9.18
N MET A 99 8.51 24.55 -9.24
CA MET A 99 8.45 23.78 -10.48
C MET A 99 7.02 23.73 -11.02
N THR A 100 6.86 23.65 -12.34
CA THR A 100 5.53 23.47 -12.92
C THR A 100 4.93 22.14 -12.46
N GLY A 101 3.69 22.17 -11.94
CA GLY A 101 3.03 21.00 -11.36
C GLY A 101 3.47 20.65 -9.94
N ALA A 102 4.45 21.37 -9.35
CA ALA A 102 4.98 21.16 -8.00
C ALA A 102 3.90 20.96 -6.93
N TYR A 103 2.83 21.74 -7.01
CA TYR A 103 1.74 21.67 -6.05
C TYR A 103 1.12 20.27 -5.99
N VAL A 104 0.68 19.73 -7.12
CA VAL A 104 0.07 18.39 -7.16
C VAL A 104 1.14 17.33 -6.86
N THR A 105 2.28 17.39 -7.54
CA THR A 105 3.35 16.40 -7.42
C THR A 105 3.82 16.26 -5.97
N GLY A 106 4.11 17.38 -5.31
CA GLY A 106 4.65 17.37 -3.96
C GLY A 106 3.66 16.85 -2.93
N HIS A 107 2.37 17.22 -3.03
CA HIS A 107 1.31 16.67 -2.17
C HIS A 107 1.13 15.16 -2.36
N VAL A 108 1.13 14.69 -3.61
CA VAL A 108 1.03 13.26 -3.91
C VAL A 108 2.24 12.51 -3.37
N VAL A 109 3.46 13.01 -3.61
CA VAL A 109 4.70 12.40 -3.10
C VAL A 109 4.71 12.34 -1.56
N CYS A 110 4.30 13.41 -0.87
CA CYS A 110 4.10 13.38 0.58
C CYS A 110 3.15 12.25 1.00
N GLY A 111 2.00 12.13 0.33
CA GLY A 111 1.04 11.06 0.59
C GLY A 111 1.58 9.65 0.33
N LEU A 112 2.42 9.44 -0.69
CA LEU A 112 3.11 8.17 -0.92
C LEU A 112 4.08 7.83 0.24
N GLY A 113 4.70 8.85 0.83
CA GLY A 113 5.47 8.71 2.06
C GLY A 113 4.63 8.24 3.24
N LEU A 114 3.39 8.72 3.37
CA LEU A 114 2.44 8.26 4.39
C LEU A 114 2.05 6.78 4.20
N ILE A 115 1.79 6.34 2.96
CA ILE A 115 1.55 4.91 2.66
C ILE A 115 2.79 4.10 3.03
N THR A 116 3.97 4.57 2.66
CA THR A 116 5.24 3.90 2.97
C THR A 116 5.44 3.75 4.48
N ALA A 117 5.08 4.76 5.28
CA ALA A 117 5.09 4.68 6.74
C ALA A 117 4.14 3.60 7.26
N CYS A 118 2.89 3.57 6.78
CA CYS A 118 1.91 2.55 7.16
C CYS A 118 2.36 1.12 6.81
N VAL A 119 2.95 0.92 5.62
CA VAL A 119 3.51 -0.38 5.21
C VAL A 119 4.72 -0.75 6.07
N SER A 120 5.54 0.23 6.46
CA SER A 120 6.67 0.00 7.39
C SER A 120 6.19 -0.41 8.78
N THR A 121 5.06 0.13 9.25
CA THR A 121 4.40 -0.36 10.46
C THR A 121 3.85 -1.78 10.29
N ALA A 122 3.35 -2.13 9.11
CA ALA A 122 2.98 -3.52 8.80
C ALA A 122 4.18 -4.47 8.86
N ALA A 123 5.35 -4.08 8.33
CA ALA A 123 6.60 -4.82 8.50
C ALA A 123 6.96 -4.99 9.98
N THR A 124 6.83 -3.92 10.78
CA THR A 124 7.11 -3.93 12.22
C THR A 124 6.17 -4.87 12.99
N SER A 125 4.88 -4.83 12.68
CA SER A 125 3.89 -5.75 13.28
C SER A 125 4.14 -7.21 12.88
N SER A 126 4.76 -7.44 11.73
CA SER A 126 5.09 -8.77 11.22
C SER A 126 6.35 -9.38 11.85
N THR A 127 7.07 -8.67 12.72
CA THR A 127 8.30 -9.18 13.37
C THR A 127 8.08 -10.38 14.28
N ARG A 128 6.83 -10.69 14.64
CA ARG A 128 6.41 -11.86 15.41
C ARG A 128 5.38 -12.72 14.67
N PHE A 129 5.43 -12.72 13.35
CA PHE A 129 4.47 -13.40 12.48
C PHE A 129 4.36 -14.91 12.77
N SER A 130 5.48 -15.56 13.12
CA SER A 130 5.51 -17.01 13.42
C SER A 130 4.63 -17.42 14.62
N LEU A 131 4.17 -16.47 15.43
CA LEU A 131 3.24 -16.74 16.53
C LEU A 131 1.78 -16.82 16.10
N ILE A 132 1.41 -16.23 14.94
CA ILE A 132 0.02 -16.21 14.47
C ILE A 132 -0.54 -17.63 14.27
N PRO A 133 0.14 -18.56 13.57
CA PRO A 133 -0.37 -19.92 13.41
C PRO A 133 -0.48 -20.66 14.74
N LYS A 134 0.49 -20.45 15.65
CA LYS A 134 0.51 -21.06 16.99
C LYS A 134 -0.68 -20.59 17.83
N ASN A 135 -0.90 -19.27 17.90
CA ASN A 135 -2.01 -18.69 18.64
C ASN A 135 -3.37 -19.07 18.04
N SER A 136 -3.45 -19.17 16.71
CA SER A 136 -4.67 -19.64 16.03
C SER A 136 -5.02 -21.10 16.34
N GLY A 137 -4.01 -21.93 16.62
CA GLY A 137 -4.20 -23.33 17.04
C GLY A 137 -4.49 -23.51 18.52
N ASP A 138 -4.29 -22.48 19.35
CA ASP A 138 -4.52 -22.55 20.80
C ASP A 138 -6.01 -22.44 21.12
N SER A 139 -6.61 -23.51 21.64
CA SER A 139 -8.03 -23.56 22.00
C SER A 139 -8.38 -22.74 23.24
N SER A 140 -7.39 -22.32 24.04
CA SER A 140 -7.60 -21.53 25.26
C SER A 140 -7.79 -20.04 25.00
N PHE A 141 -7.57 -19.56 23.77
CA PHE A 141 -7.58 -18.13 23.40
C PHE A 141 -6.71 -17.27 24.34
N SER A 142 -5.62 -17.85 24.84
CA SER A 142 -4.75 -17.20 25.81
C SER A 142 -3.87 -16.13 25.16
N ILE A 143 -3.49 -15.11 25.94
CA ILE A 143 -2.50 -14.13 25.50
C ILE A 143 -1.13 -14.81 25.48
N ASN A 144 -0.44 -14.75 24.33
CA ASN A 144 0.88 -15.33 24.19
C ASN A 144 1.94 -14.42 24.86
N PRO A 145 2.68 -14.90 25.89
CA PRO A 145 3.73 -14.11 26.55
C PRO A 145 4.89 -13.71 25.63
N ALA A 146 5.18 -14.53 24.61
CA ALA A 146 6.16 -14.23 23.57
C ALA A 146 5.62 -13.29 22.48
N GLY A 147 4.33 -12.95 22.52
CA GLY A 147 3.66 -11.99 21.65
C GLY A 147 3.94 -10.53 22.02
N PHE A 148 3.32 -9.60 21.31
CA PHE A 148 3.43 -8.17 21.65
C PHE A 148 2.80 -7.88 23.01
N SER A 149 3.41 -6.99 23.78
CA SER A 149 2.74 -6.42 24.96
C SER A 149 1.53 -5.60 24.52
N ARG A 150 0.60 -5.34 25.44
CA ARG A 150 -0.56 -4.47 25.17
C ARG A 150 -0.12 -3.09 24.68
N GLY A 151 0.92 -2.52 25.31
CA GLY A 151 1.51 -1.24 24.93
C GLY A 151 2.11 -1.28 23.51
N GLN A 152 2.87 -2.31 23.18
CA GLN A 152 3.47 -2.46 21.83
C GLN A 152 2.40 -2.59 20.74
N SER A 153 1.39 -3.46 20.95
CA SER A 153 0.30 -3.63 20.01
C SER A 153 -0.51 -2.34 19.83
N SER A 154 -0.80 -1.64 20.93
CA SER A 154 -1.51 -0.36 20.90
C SER A 154 -0.70 0.73 20.17
N LEU A 155 0.61 0.79 20.39
CA LEU A 155 1.49 1.76 19.74
C LEU A 155 1.53 1.56 18.22
N LEU A 156 1.66 0.31 17.74
CA LEU A 156 1.65 0.02 16.31
C LEU A 156 0.35 0.45 15.63
N ILE A 157 -0.80 0.18 16.27
CA ILE A 157 -2.12 0.59 15.78
C ILE A 157 -2.26 2.12 15.82
N PHE A 158 -1.77 2.75 16.89
CA PHE A 158 -1.79 4.20 17.03
C PHE A 158 -0.99 4.89 15.91
N ILE A 159 0.22 4.42 15.60
CA ILE A 159 1.08 5.00 14.55
C ILE A 159 0.33 5.03 13.21
N VAL A 160 -0.20 3.89 12.75
CA VAL A 160 -0.94 3.86 11.47
C VAL A 160 -2.23 4.66 11.51
N SER A 161 -2.90 4.73 12.66
CA SER A 161 -4.12 5.52 12.82
C SER A 161 -3.81 7.02 12.76
N ALA A 162 -2.72 7.46 13.39
CA ALA A 162 -2.27 8.86 13.34
C ALA A 162 -1.86 9.26 11.92
N VAL A 163 -1.14 8.38 11.19
CA VAL A 163 -0.77 8.63 9.78
C VAL A 163 -2.02 8.72 8.90
N ALA A 164 -2.99 7.82 9.06
CA ALA A 164 -4.25 7.86 8.30
C ALA A 164 -5.08 9.11 8.63
N ALA A 165 -5.18 9.48 9.91
CA ALA A 165 -5.86 10.70 10.34
C ALA A 165 -5.18 11.96 9.77
N GLY A 166 -3.84 11.98 9.73
CA GLY A 166 -3.07 13.03 9.06
C GLY A 166 -3.39 13.13 7.57
N ALA A 167 -3.48 11.99 6.87
CA ALA A 167 -3.86 11.97 5.44
C ALA A 167 -5.29 12.49 5.22
N TRP A 168 -6.25 12.11 6.08
CA TRP A 168 -7.62 12.62 6.02
C TRP A 168 -7.70 14.13 6.29
N LEU A 169 -7.01 14.62 7.32
CA LEU A 169 -6.94 16.05 7.63
C LEU A 169 -6.33 16.81 6.44
N TRP A 170 -5.24 16.29 5.86
CA TRP A 170 -4.60 16.90 4.70
C TRP A 170 -5.54 16.93 3.49
N CYS A 171 -6.25 15.82 3.22
CA CYS A 171 -7.28 15.75 2.19
C CYS A 171 -8.35 16.83 2.39
N ILE A 172 -8.88 16.97 3.60
CA ILE A 172 -9.91 17.97 3.93
C ILE A 172 -9.37 19.39 3.69
N LEU A 173 -8.16 19.69 4.16
CA LEU A 173 -7.54 21.00 3.95
C LEU A 173 -7.34 21.32 2.47
N LEU A 174 -6.93 20.33 1.65
CA LEU A 174 -6.78 20.52 0.21
C LEU A 174 -8.09 20.87 -0.48
N PHE A 175 -9.20 20.24 -0.07
CA PHE A 175 -10.52 20.58 -0.61
C PHE A 175 -11.08 21.90 -0.06
N SER A 176 -10.79 22.24 1.19
CA SER A 176 -11.32 23.46 1.83
C SER A 176 -10.61 24.75 1.38
N ILE A 177 -9.32 24.67 1.06
CA ILE A 177 -8.49 25.87 0.81
C ILE A 177 -8.55 26.33 -0.66
N GLY A 178 -8.87 25.44 -1.60
CA GLY A 178 -8.62 25.73 -3.01
C GLY A 178 -9.78 25.46 -3.95
N THR A 179 -10.10 26.45 -4.77
CA THR A 179 -11.07 26.34 -5.89
C THR A 179 -10.41 26.00 -7.23
N LEU A 180 -9.08 26.01 -7.30
CA LEU A 180 -8.34 25.74 -8.54
C LEU A 180 -8.29 24.23 -8.84
N PRO A 181 -8.24 23.83 -10.13
CA PRO A 181 -8.17 22.42 -10.54
C PRO A 181 -7.05 21.61 -9.86
N ALA A 182 -5.90 22.23 -9.59
CA ALA A 182 -4.78 21.59 -8.90
C ALA A 182 -5.13 21.13 -7.46
N HIS A 183 -5.97 21.88 -6.74
CA HIS A 183 -6.41 21.52 -5.39
C HIS A 183 -7.37 20.34 -5.44
N ILE A 184 -8.29 20.33 -6.41
CA ILE A 184 -9.21 19.21 -6.64
C ILE A 184 -8.42 17.94 -6.95
N VAL A 185 -7.41 18.03 -7.83
CA VAL A 185 -6.56 16.88 -8.17
C VAL A 185 -5.76 16.40 -6.96
N ALA A 186 -5.03 17.29 -6.29
CA ALA A 186 -4.23 16.93 -5.12
C ALA A 186 -5.09 16.37 -3.97
N GLY A 187 -6.23 17.00 -3.68
CA GLY A 187 -7.20 16.57 -2.67
C GLY A 187 -7.80 15.21 -3.00
N SER A 188 -8.17 14.97 -4.27
CA SER A 188 -8.72 13.68 -4.72
C SER A 188 -7.70 12.56 -4.61
N VAL A 189 -6.45 12.78 -5.01
CA VAL A 189 -5.40 11.76 -4.83
C VAL A 189 -5.13 11.53 -3.33
N MET A 190 -5.07 12.59 -2.52
CA MET A 190 -4.89 12.47 -1.07
C MET A 190 -6.06 11.73 -0.39
N PHE A 191 -7.29 11.88 -0.87
CA PHE A 191 -8.45 11.09 -0.44
C PHE A 191 -8.22 9.58 -0.65
N GLY A 192 -7.78 9.20 -1.86
CA GLY A 192 -7.46 7.80 -2.16
C GLY A 192 -6.31 7.27 -1.31
N ILE A 193 -5.28 8.09 -1.07
CA ILE A 193 -4.16 7.79 -0.17
C ILE A 193 -4.64 7.58 1.27
N ALA A 194 -5.54 8.44 1.76
CA ALA A 194 -6.15 8.30 3.08
C ALA A 194 -6.96 7.00 3.21
N CYS A 195 -7.66 6.60 2.15
CA CYS A 195 -8.35 5.30 2.08
C CYS A 195 -7.36 4.11 2.15
N VAL A 196 -6.22 4.20 1.46
CA VAL A 196 -5.16 3.18 1.53
C VAL A 196 -4.55 3.11 2.93
N CYS A 197 -4.20 4.25 3.53
CA CYS A 197 -3.67 4.31 4.90
C CYS A 197 -4.67 3.75 5.92
N THR A 198 -5.95 4.09 5.79
CA THR A 198 -7.03 3.55 6.64
C THR A 198 -7.16 2.03 6.47
N SER A 199 -7.01 1.53 5.25
CA SER A 199 -7.00 0.08 4.96
C SER A 199 -5.81 -0.63 5.62
N LEU A 200 -4.66 0.02 5.72
CA LEU A 200 -3.48 -0.53 6.39
C LEU A 200 -3.64 -0.59 7.92
N ILE A 201 -4.50 0.24 8.54
CA ILE A 201 -4.86 0.09 9.96
C ILE A 201 -5.40 -1.32 10.22
N ALA A 202 -6.32 -1.79 9.37
CA ALA A 202 -6.93 -3.11 9.49
C ALA A 202 -5.87 -4.23 9.39
N LEU A 203 -4.89 -4.09 8.50
CA LEU A 203 -3.81 -5.05 8.33
C LEU A 203 -2.89 -5.08 9.56
N VAL A 204 -2.40 -3.93 10.01
CA VAL A 204 -1.51 -3.83 11.19
C VAL A 204 -2.22 -4.30 12.45
N ALA A 205 -3.47 -3.89 12.66
CA ALA A 205 -4.26 -4.30 13.81
C ALA A 205 -4.48 -5.82 13.82
N SER A 206 -4.76 -6.42 12.67
CA SER A 206 -4.93 -7.87 12.55
C SER A 206 -3.65 -8.60 12.90
N ILE A 207 -2.52 -8.26 12.27
CA ILE A 207 -1.23 -8.92 12.53
C ILE A 207 -0.80 -8.75 14.00
N ALA A 208 -0.82 -7.53 14.53
CA ALA A 208 -0.35 -7.25 15.89
C ALA A 208 -1.19 -7.96 16.96
N ARG A 209 -2.52 -7.98 16.81
CA ARG A 209 -3.42 -8.64 17.77
C ARG A 209 -3.40 -10.16 17.64
N GLN A 210 -3.29 -10.70 16.44
CA GLN A 210 -3.15 -12.14 16.22
C GLN A 210 -1.82 -12.66 16.75
N ALA A 211 -0.71 -11.95 16.52
CA ALA A 211 0.60 -12.30 17.09
C ALA A 211 0.63 -12.23 18.63
N ARG A 212 -0.23 -11.38 19.23
CA ARG A 212 -0.45 -11.32 20.68
C ARG A 212 -1.39 -12.42 21.21
N GLY A 213 -2.27 -12.97 20.38
CA GLY A 213 -3.33 -13.89 20.84
C GLY A 213 -4.60 -13.19 21.31
N SER A 214 -4.76 -11.88 21.08
CA SER A 214 -5.91 -11.10 21.57
C SER A 214 -6.85 -10.62 20.46
N TYR A 215 -6.82 -11.29 19.30
CA TYR A 215 -7.69 -10.96 18.18
C TYR A 215 -9.06 -11.62 18.37
N THR A 216 -10.11 -10.80 18.40
CA THR A 216 -11.47 -11.27 18.69
C THR A 216 -12.26 -11.59 17.40
N MET A 217 -13.24 -12.48 17.50
CA MET A 217 -14.12 -12.80 16.37
C MET A 217 -14.94 -11.60 15.89
N GLY A 218 -15.31 -10.68 16.79
CA GLY A 218 -16.00 -9.44 16.43
C GLY A 218 -15.09 -8.44 15.67
N GLU A 219 -13.78 -8.47 15.88
CA GLU A 219 -12.81 -7.69 15.10
C GLU A 219 -12.68 -8.21 13.67
N ARG A 220 -12.82 -9.53 13.47
CA ARG A 220 -12.77 -10.19 12.15
C ARG A 220 -13.64 -9.47 11.11
N ARG A 221 -14.93 -9.30 11.40
CA ARG A 221 -15.89 -8.66 10.48
C ARG A 221 -15.61 -7.16 10.31
N ARG A 222 -15.26 -6.47 11.39
CA ARG A 222 -14.99 -5.02 11.39
C ARG A 222 -13.84 -4.65 10.46
N TRP A 223 -12.70 -5.34 10.59
CA TRP A 223 -11.51 -5.05 9.79
C TRP A 223 -11.71 -5.40 8.31
N MET A 224 -12.36 -6.52 8.01
CA MET A 224 -12.69 -6.87 6.61
C MET A 224 -13.63 -5.84 5.99
N SER A 225 -14.70 -5.44 6.71
CA SER A 225 -15.65 -4.45 6.21
C SER A 225 -15.00 -3.09 5.97
N LEU A 226 -14.13 -2.64 6.89
CA LEU A 226 -13.44 -1.36 6.77
C LEU A 226 -12.66 -1.26 5.45
N VAL A 227 -11.83 -2.26 5.15
CA VAL A 227 -10.98 -2.23 3.95
C VAL A 227 -11.81 -2.27 2.67
N LEU A 228 -12.89 -3.07 2.64
CA LEU A 228 -13.79 -3.14 1.50
C LEU A 228 -14.51 -1.80 1.28
N CYS A 229 -14.98 -1.16 2.37
CA CYS A 229 -15.60 0.15 2.32
C CYS A 229 -14.63 1.23 1.81
N MET A 230 -13.38 1.24 2.27
CA MET A 230 -12.37 2.22 1.82
C MET A 230 -12.03 2.05 0.33
N GLY A 231 -11.91 0.82 -0.17
CA GLY A 231 -11.78 0.56 -1.60
C GLY A 231 -13.01 1.03 -2.39
N GLY A 232 -14.22 0.75 -1.89
CA GLY A 232 -15.47 1.21 -2.49
C GLY A 232 -15.59 2.74 -2.55
N LEU A 233 -15.24 3.44 -1.48
CA LEU A 233 -15.25 4.91 -1.42
C LEU A 233 -14.33 5.53 -2.47
N ALA A 234 -13.08 5.08 -2.55
CA ALA A 234 -12.13 5.57 -3.54
C ALA A 234 -12.59 5.25 -4.97
N PHE A 235 -13.15 4.06 -5.20
CA PHE A 235 -13.66 3.65 -6.52
C PHE A 235 -14.85 4.50 -6.97
N VAL A 236 -15.85 4.68 -6.11
CA VAL A 236 -17.04 5.48 -6.40
C VAL A 236 -16.66 6.93 -6.66
N LEU A 237 -15.78 7.52 -5.85
CA LEU A 237 -15.29 8.87 -6.11
C LEU A 237 -14.54 8.95 -7.44
N GLY A 238 -13.72 7.95 -7.77
CA GLY A 238 -13.04 7.86 -9.07
C GLY A 238 -13.99 7.89 -10.26
N LEU A 239 -15.09 7.12 -10.19
CA LEU A 239 -16.14 7.15 -11.21
C LEU A 239 -16.84 8.50 -11.28
N ILE A 240 -17.22 9.08 -10.14
CA ILE A 240 -17.85 10.41 -10.08
C ILE A 240 -16.97 11.44 -10.77
N LEU A 241 -15.67 11.48 -10.48
CA LEU A 241 -14.77 12.47 -11.09
C LEU A 241 -14.59 12.28 -12.59
N ILE A 242 -14.59 11.03 -13.10
CA ILE A 242 -14.53 10.75 -14.55
C ILE A 242 -15.76 11.32 -15.26
N PHE A 243 -16.95 11.12 -14.69
CA PHE A 243 -18.20 11.54 -15.32
C PHE A 243 -18.50 13.03 -15.14
N THR A 244 -18.32 13.56 -13.93
CA THR A 244 -18.60 14.97 -13.61
C THR A 244 -17.65 15.91 -14.35
N PHE A 245 -16.37 15.57 -14.46
CA PHE A 245 -15.38 16.40 -15.16
C PHE A 245 -15.16 15.96 -16.61
N ARG A 246 -16.13 15.27 -17.23
CA ARG A 246 -15.97 14.79 -18.61
C ARG A 246 -15.75 15.97 -19.56
N GLY A 247 -14.67 15.90 -20.35
CA GLY A 247 -14.24 16.98 -21.26
C GLY A 247 -13.24 17.96 -20.62
N GLU A 248 -13.15 18.00 -19.29
CA GLU A 248 -12.18 18.82 -18.57
C GLU A 248 -10.78 18.19 -18.56
N SER A 249 -9.79 19.01 -18.21
CA SER A 249 -8.39 18.60 -18.10
C SER A 249 -8.08 17.75 -16.86
N ILE A 250 -8.99 17.68 -15.88
CA ILE A 250 -8.77 16.99 -14.59
C ILE A 250 -9.49 15.66 -14.43
N ASN A 251 -10.33 15.23 -15.38
CA ASN A 251 -11.06 13.95 -15.30
C ASN A 251 -10.13 12.73 -15.12
N PHE A 252 -8.88 12.87 -15.55
CA PHE A 252 -7.84 11.86 -15.46
C PHE A 252 -7.62 11.38 -14.01
N VAL A 253 -7.86 12.24 -13.01
CA VAL A 253 -7.65 11.93 -11.60
C VAL A 253 -8.52 10.77 -11.13
N GLY A 254 -9.70 10.59 -11.74
CA GLY A 254 -10.57 9.47 -11.41
C GLY A 254 -9.95 8.11 -11.74
N PHE A 255 -9.11 8.01 -12.77
CA PHE A 255 -8.35 6.79 -13.06
C PHE A 255 -7.29 6.50 -11.99
N VAL A 256 -6.66 7.54 -11.44
CA VAL A 256 -5.72 7.41 -10.32
C VAL A 256 -6.45 6.89 -9.07
N LEU A 257 -7.64 7.42 -8.78
CA LEU A 257 -8.49 6.95 -7.68
C LEU A 257 -8.94 5.50 -7.84
N ILE A 258 -9.29 5.07 -9.06
CA ILE A 258 -9.57 3.66 -9.35
C ILE A 258 -8.34 2.80 -9.06
N GLY A 259 -7.15 3.24 -9.47
CA GLY A 259 -5.89 2.57 -9.13
C GLY A 259 -5.64 2.43 -7.62
N LEU A 260 -5.90 3.48 -6.84
CA LEU A 260 -5.80 3.46 -5.38
C LEU A 260 -6.87 2.54 -4.74
N ALA A 261 -8.08 2.48 -5.30
CA ALA A 261 -9.11 1.53 -4.89
C ALA A 261 -8.68 0.07 -5.11
N LEU A 262 -8.05 -0.23 -6.26
CA LEU A 262 -7.48 -1.54 -6.55
C LEU A 262 -6.38 -1.91 -5.53
N ILE A 263 -5.55 -0.95 -5.09
CA ILE A 263 -4.59 -1.17 -4.01
C ILE A 263 -5.31 -1.50 -2.68
N CYS A 264 -6.36 -0.76 -2.31
CA CYS A 264 -7.18 -1.08 -1.13
C CYS A 264 -7.74 -2.51 -1.17
N TRP A 265 -8.30 -2.93 -2.30
CA TRP A 265 -8.81 -4.30 -2.44
C TRP A 265 -7.70 -5.35 -2.45
N SER A 266 -6.52 -5.04 -3.00
CA SER A 266 -5.35 -5.90 -2.88
C SER A 266 -4.90 -6.03 -1.43
N ILE A 267 -4.97 -4.99 -0.60
CA ILE A 267 -4.74 -5.07 0.86
C ILE A 267 -5.81 -5.94 1.52
N SER A 268 -7.08 -5.80 1.11
CA SER A 268 -8.21 -6.55 1.66
C SER A 268 -7.98 -8.06 1.62
N SER A 269 -7.35 -8.58 0.55
CA SER A 269 -7.02 -10.00 0.43
C SER A 269 -6.18 -10.54 1.60
N LYS A 270 -5.23 -9.75 2.13
CA LYS A 270 -4.42 -10.14 3.31
C LYS A 270 -5.23 -10.12 4.58
N VAL A 271 -6.04 -9.08 4.77
CA VAL A 271 -6.90 -8.94 5.97
C VAL A 271 -7.90 -10.08 6.02
N ILE A 272 -8.53 -10.40 4.89
CA ILE A 272 -9.47 -11.51 4.76
C ILE A 272 -8.78 -12.86 5.00
N LEU A 273 -7.58 -13.07 4.47
CA LEU A 273 -6.80 -14.28 4.72
C LEU A 273 -6.55 -14.47 6.21
N LEU A 274 -5.93 -13.47 6.86
CA LEU A 274 -5.61 -13.49 8.29
C LEU A 274 -6.86 -13.70 9.16
N ALA A 275 -7.97 -13.07 8.78
CA ALA A 275 -9.26 -13.24 9.43
C ALA A 275 -9.81 -14.67 9.28
N LYS A 276 -9.66 -15.30 8.11
CA LYS A 276 -10.20 -16.64 7.82
C LYS A 276 -9.40 -17.77 8.43
N ILE A 277 -8.08 -17.61 8.58
CA ILE A 277 -7.21 -18.63 9.21
C ILE A 277 -7.26 -18.61 10.74
N TRP A 278 -7.92 -17.62 11.36
CA TRP A 278 -7.95 -17.43 12.81
C TRP A 278 -8.95 -18.39 13.49
N HIS A 279 -8.44 -19.31 14.31
CA HIS A 279 -9.17 -20.43 14.94
C HIS A 279 -10.09 -21.21 14.00
N ALA A 280 -9.70 -21.33 12.73
CA ALA A 280 -10.42 -22.10 11.74
C ALA A 280 -9.45 -22.83 10.82
N ASP A 281 -9.81 -24.07 10.48
CA ASP A 281 -9.13 -24.82 9.42
C ASP A 281 -9.74 -24.41 8.10
N PHE A 282 -9.09 -23.47 7.43
CA PHE A 282 -9.52 -22.96 6.13
C PHE A 282 -8.64 -23.60 5.06
N PRO A 283 -9.18 -24.35 4.08
CA PRO A 283 -8.39 -24.80 2.95
C PRO A 283 -7.93 -23.55 2.19
N LEU A 284 -6.64 -23.21 2.32
CA LEU A 284 -6.08 -21.97 1.76
C LEU A 284 -6.11 -21.95 0.21
N ALA A 285 -6.40 -23.10 -0.41
CA ALA A 285 -6.27 -23.37 -1.83
C ALA A 285 -6.91 -22.33 -2.79
N ASN A 286 -6.05 -21.81 -3.67
CA ASN A 286 -6.25 -21.19 -4.99
C ASN A 286 -7.10 -19.91 -5.13
N ARG A 287 -7.98 -19.52 -4.18
CA ARG A 287 -8.91 -18.39 -4.44
C ARG A 287 -8.48 -17.03 -3.88
N ILE A 288 -7.59 -16.97 -2.90
CA ILE A 288 -7.20 -15.70 -2.27
C ILE A 288 -6.11 -14.95 -3.05
N PRO A 289 -5.08 -15.62 -3.62
CA PRO A 289 -4.07 -14.95 -4.43
C PRO A 289 -4.62 -14.32 -5.73
N ILE A 290 -5.83 -14.69 -6.17
CA ILE A 290 -6.43 -14.17 -7.41
C ILE A 290 -6.76 -12.68 -7.32
N ILE A 291 -7.13 -12.17 -6.14
CA ILE A 291 -7.53 -10.76 -5.98
C ILE A 291 -6.36 -9.84 -6.31
N PRO A 292 -5.17 -9.97 -5.69
CA PRO A 292 -4.00 -9.19 -6.07
C PRO A 292 -3.61 -9.29 -7.55
N VAL A 293 -3.71 -10.48 -8.16
CA VAL A 293 -3.41 -10.67 -9.59
C VAL A 293 -4.39 -9.88 -10.45
N LEU A 294 -5.70 -9.99 -10.19
CA LEU A 294 -6.73 -9.24 -10.91
C LEU A 294 -6.54 -7.73 -10.72
N THR A 295 -6.22 -7.27 -9.51
CA THR A 295 -5.96 -5.84 -9.29
C THR A 295 -4.70 -5.34 -9.99
N ALA A 296 -3.65 -6.17 -10.09
CA ALA A 296 -2.43 -5.83 -10.82
C ALA A 296 -2.69 -5.76 -12.33
N LEU A 297 -3.34 -6.77 -12.89
CA LEU A 297 -3.72 -6.81 -14.30
C LEU A 297 -4.68 -5.66 -14.65
N ALA A 298 -5.66 -5.35 -13.80
CA ALA A 298 -6.56 -4.22 -14.00
C ALA A 298 -5.80 -2.89 -14.05
N CYS A 299 -4.84 -2.65 -13.16
CA CYS A 299 -3.97 -1.48 -13.22
C CYS A 299 -3.17 -1.44 -14.54
N LEU A 300 -2.55 -2.54 -14.95
CA LEU A 300 -1.70 -2.59 -16.14
C LEU A 300 -2.49 -2.48 -17.45
N PHE A 301 -3.65 -3.13 -17.56
CA PHE A 301 -4.50 -3.00 -18.73
C PHE A 301 -5.11 -1.61 -18.83
N LEU A 302 -5.58 -1.05 -17.71
CA LEU A 302 -6.06 0.33 -17.70
C LEU A 302 -4.94 1.31 -18.08
N ALA A 303 -3.72 1.09 -17.57
CA ALA A 303 -2.55 1.86 -17.99
C ALA A 303 -2.33 1.78 -19.50
N ALA A 304 -2.39 0.59 -20.11
CA ALA A 304 -2.22 0.39 -21.54
C ALA A 304 -3.25 1.19 -22.37
N PHE A 305 -4.53 1.13 -22.01
CA PHE A 305 -5.55 1.96 -22.65
C PHE A 305 -5.29 3.46 -22.50
N LEU A 306 -4.80 3.90 -21.33
CA LEU A 306 -4.47 5.31 -21.12
C LEU A 306 -3.18 5.74 -21.83
N TYR A 307 -2.23 4.84 -22.08
CA TYR A 307 -1.07 5.13 -22.94
C TYR A 307 -1.52 5.42 -24.36
N GLU A 308 -2.44 4.61 -24.90
CA GLU A 308 -3.03 4.83 -26.21
C GLU A 308 -3.82 6.14 -26.24
N ALA A 309 -4.69 6.36 -25.24
CA ALA A 309 -5.46 7.61 -25.13
C ALA A 309 -4.56 8.86 -25.00
N ALA A 310 -3.38 8.73 -24.38
CA ALA A 310 -2.43 9.82 -24.22
C ALA A 310 -1.80 10.30 -25.55
N LEU A 311 -1.91 9.52 -26.63
CA LEU A 311 -1.52 9.95 -27.98
C LEU A 311 -2.48 11.00 -28.54
N PHE A 312 -3.74 10.96 -28.11
CA PHE A 312 -4.81 11.85 -28.57
C PHE A 312 -5.05 12.99 -27.57
N GLU A 313 -5.02 12.69 -26.26
CA GLU A 313 -5.27 13.64 -25.19
C GLU A 313 -4.19 13.54 -24.10
N THR A 314 -3.32 14.55 -24.03
CA THR A 314 -2.14 14.57 -23.14
C THR A 314 -2.46 14.45 -21.65
N LYS A 315 -3.69 14.78 -21.22
CA LYS A 315 -4.14 14.63 -19.83
C LYS A 315 -4.06 13.19 -19.30
N TYR A 316 -4.08 12.18 -20.19
CA TYR A 316 -3.94 10.77 -19.83
C TYR A 316 -2.50 10.31 -19.62
N PHE A 317 -1.51 11.17 -19.91
CA PHE A 317 -0.09 10.86 -19.77
C PHE A 317 0.30 10.47 -18.33
N VAL A 318 -0.17 11.25 -17.35
CA VAL A 318 0.12 11.04 -15.93
C VAL A 318 -0.52 9.76 -15.40
N PRO A 319 -1.85 9.55 -15.49
CA PRO A 319 -2.48 8.37 -14.91
C PRO A 319 -2.01 7.07 -15.55
N ALA A 320 -1.69 7.06 -16.86
CA ALA A 320 -1.14 5.86 -17.52
C ALA A 320 0.12 5.35 -16.80
N ARG A 321 1.05 6.26 -16.52
CA ARG A 321 2.34 5.94 -15.88
C ARG A 321 2.20 5.58 -14.41
N VAL A 322 1.35 6.33 -13.70
CA VAL A 322 1.06 6.09 -12.29
C VAL A 322 0.38 4.72 -12.10
N LEU A 323 -0.56 4.35 -12.98
CA LEU A 323 -1.21 3.04 -12.96
C LEU A 323 -0.22 1.89 -13.22
N THR A 324 0.78 2.08 -14.09
CA THR A 324 1.85 1.08 -14.26
C THR A 324 2.60 0.84 -12.93
N GLY A 325 2.94 1.90 -12.20
CA GLY A 325 3.53 1.81 -10.86
C GLY A 325 2.58 1.18 -9.83
N PHE A 326 1.29 1.47 -9.88
CA PHE A 326 0.29 0.79 -9.04
C PHE A 326 0.17 -0.70 -9.37
N GLY A 327 0.32 -1.08 -10.64
CA GLY A 327 0.43 -2.48 -11.07
C GLY A 327 1.59 -3.20 -10.39
N ALA A 328 2.77 -2.56 -10.34
CA ALA A 328 3.94 -3.06 -9.63
C ALA A 328 3.69 -3.23 -8.11
N ILE A 329 2.99 -2.28 -7.47
CA ILE A 329 2.59 -2.41 -6.05
C ILE A 329 1.61 -3.58 -5.86
N CYS A 330 0.56 -3.67 -6.68
CA CYS A 330 -0.42 -4.75 -6.62
C CYS A 330 0.21 -6.13 -6.83
N PHE A 331 1.18 -6.24 -7.74
CA PHE A 331 1.95 -7.46 -7.97
C PHE A 331 2.88 -7.80 -6.80
N THR A 332 3.46 -6.80 -6.15
CA THR A 332 4.20 -7.00 -4.89
C THR A 332 3.28 -7.47 -3.77
N LEU A 333 2.06 -6.93 -3.70
CA LEU A 333 1.05 -7.38 -2.75
C LEU A 333 0.57 -8.81 -3.04
N TYR A 334 0.58 -9.27 -4.29
CA TYR A 334 0.35 -10.67 -4.64
C TYR A 334 1.40 -11.58 -3.99
N SER A 335 2.69 -11.29 -4.17
CA SER A 335 3.75 -12.13 -3.59
C SER A 335 3.65 -12.23 -2.07
N ILE A 336 3.23 -11.15 -1.39
CA ILE A 336 3.00 -11.15 0.05
C ILE A 336 1.84 -12.07 0.46
N VAL A 337 0.73 -12.12 -0.28
CA VAL A 337 -0.35 -13.08 0.03
C VAL A 337 0.15 -14.51 -0.06
N SER A 338 0.91 -14.84 -1.11
CA SER A 338 1.47 -16.18 -1.28
C SER A 338 2.45 -16.56 -0.16
N ILE A 339 3.22 -15.59 0.35
CA ILE A 339 4.06 -15.76 1.55
C ILE A 339 3.20 -16.03 2.78
N LEU A 340 2.16 -15.21 3.01
CA LEU A 340 1.27 -15.34 4.17
C LEU A 340 0.57 -16.69 4.19
N GLU A 341 0.09 -17.15 3.03
CA GLU A 341 -0.51 -18.48 2.87
C GLU A 341 0.49 -19.59 3.23
N SER A 342 1.72 -19.49 2.70
CA SER A 342 2.78 -20.45 3.00
C SER A 342 3.19 -20.47 4.48
N GLY A 343 3.15 -19.31 5.15
CA GLY A 343 3.53 -19.16 6.56
C GLY A 343 2.41 -19.41 7.56
N ALA A 344 1.15 -19.31 7.12
CA ALA A 344 -0.05 -19.53 7.93
C ALA A 344 -0.47 -21.00 7.99
N SER A 345 0.02 -21.82 7.06
CA SER A 345 -0.28 -23.26 7.03
C SER A 345 0.16 -23.93 8.34
N LYS A 346 -0.80 -24.54 9.05
CA LYS A 346 -0.56 -25.41 10.21
C LYS A 346 0.02 -26.73 9.68
N LYS A 347 1.34 -26.79 9.50
CA LYS A 347 2.08 -28.05 9.34
C LYS A 347 2.84 -28.34 10.63
#